data_AF-A0A5K1CPD5-F1
#
_entry.id   AF-A0A5K1CPD5-F1
#
_cell.length_a   1.000
_cell.length_b   1.000
_cell.length_c   1.000
_cell.angle_alpha   90.00
_cell.angle_beta   90.00
_cell.angle_gamma   90.00
#
_symmetry.space_group_name_H-M   'P 1'
#
loop_
_entity.id
_entity.type
_entity.pdbx_description
1 polymer ?
#
loop_
_entity_poly.entity_id
_entity_poly.type
_entity_poly.pdbx_seq_one_letter_code
_entity_poly.pdbx_strand_id
1 'polypeptide(L)'
;VAMMCKERMHRLVAEELGKGAGFAGGDWRGLMKRCFARMDEEVMEACSCGGPTPCVCEQASLVTDVVGSTAVVAVIAPDVVVVANCGDSRAVLCRSGRPVPLSTDHK
;
A
#
# COMPACT_ATOMS: atom_id res chain seq x y z
N VAL A 1 -4.64 10.99 -2.16
CA VAL A 1 -3.82 9.82 -1.75
C VAL A 1 -4.63 8.69 -1.11
N ALA A 2 -5.23 8.86 0.07
CA ALA A 2 -5.91 7.75 0.79
C ALA A 2 -6.97 6.99 -0.03
N MET A 3 -7.80 7.71 -0.81
CA MET A 3 -8.80 7.09 -1.71
C MET A 3 -8.14 6.26 -2.82
N MET A 4 -7.04 6.74 -3.39
CA MET A 4 -6.28 5.97 -4.37
C MET A 4 -5.66 4.73 -3.73
N CYS A 5 -5.06 4.85 -2.53
CA CYS A 5 -4.53 3.70 -1.80
C CYS A 5 -5.61 2.63 -1.56
N LYS A 6 -6.82 3.03 -1.16
CA LYS A 6 -7.97 2.12 -0.99
C LYS A 6 -8.28 1.36 -2.28
N GLU A 7 -8.34 2.05 -3.42
CA GLU A 7 -8.75 1.50 -4.71
C GLU A 7 -7.65 0.73 -5.44
N ARG A 8 -6.39 1.07 -5.19
CA ARG A 8 -5.26 0.61 -6.00
C ARG A 8 -4.29 -0.31 -5.29
N MET A 9 -4.01 -0.09 -4.00
CA MET A 9 -2.95 -0.83 -3.28
C MET A 9 -3.16 -2.35 -3.32
N HIS A 10 -4.38 -2.83 -3.10
CA HIS A 10 -4.68 -4.26 -3.12
C HIS A 10 -4.48 -4.89 -4.51
N ARG A 11 -4.67 -4.13 -5.60
CA ARG A 11 -4.41 -4.58 -6.96
C ARG A 11 -2.91 -4.68 -7.25
N LEU A 12 -2.12 -3.70 -6.80
CA LEU A 12 -0.66 -3.75 -6.88
C LEU A 12 -0.09 -4.97 -6.15
N VAL A 13 -0.62 -5.28 -4.96
CA VAL A 13 -0.25 -6.49 -4.21
C VAL A 13 -0.60 -7.75 -4.99
N ALA A 14 -1.82 -7.84 -5.54
CA ALA A 14 -2.23 -8.99 -6.34
C ALA A 14 -1.38 -9.18 -7.62
N GLU A 15 -1.04 -8.09 -8.31
CA GLU A 15 -0.18 -8.11 -9.49
C GLU A 15 1.23 -8.61 -9.16
N GLU A 16 1.84 -8.11 -8.07
CA GLU A 16 3.18 -8.55 -7.67
C GLU A 16 3.19 -10.01 -7.20
N LEU A 17 2.12 -10.48 -6.57
CA LEU A 17 1.96 -11.91 -6.24
C LEU A 17 1.86 -12.78 -7.49
N GLY A 18 1.13 -12.31 -8.51
CA GLY A 18 0.98 -12.99 -9.80
C GLY A 18 2.28 -13.14 -10.61
N LYS A 19 3.31 -12.32 -10.32
CA LYS A 19 4.63 -12.37 -10.99
C LYS A 19 5.55 -13.49 -10.50
N GLY A 20 5.06 -14.41 -9.67
CA GLY A 20 5.80 -15.61 -9.24
C GLY A 20 6.26 -15.61 -7.79
N ALA A 21 5.82 -14.64 -6.98
CA ALA A 21 5.94 -14.75 -5.53
C ALA A 21 4.84 -15.69 -5.03
N GLY A 22 5.12 -16.99 -4.97
CA GLY A 22 4.26 -17.94 -4.28
C GLY A 22 4.06 -17.50 -2.82
N PHE A 23 2.89 -17.81 -2.26
CA PHE A 23 2.56 -17.47 -0.88
C PHE A 23 3.53 -18.09 0.14
N ALA A 24 4.09 -19.26 -0.19
CA ALA A 24 5.06 -19.98 0.62
C ALA A 24 6.50 -19.58 0.25
N GLY A 25 7.22 -18.96 1.20
CA GLY A 25 8.65 -18.67 1.06
C GLY A 25 9.01 -17.51 0.13
N GLY A 26 8.03 -16.73 -0.34
CA GLY A 26 8.27 -15.55 -1.18
C GLY A 26 8.94 -14.40 -0.42
N ASP A 27 9.67 -13.55 -1.17
CA ASP A 27 10.22 -12.29 -0.66
C ASP A 27 9.10 -11.25 -0.46
N TRP A 28 8.36 -11.41 0.62
CA TRP A 28 7.29 -10.48 1.03
C TRP A 28 7.81 -9.06 1.28
N ARG A 29 9.05 -8.92 1.75
CA ARG A 29 9.65 -7.61 2.02
C ARG A 29 9.86 -6.85 0.72
N GLY A 30 10.50 -7.47 -0.27
CA GLY A 30 10.70 -6.87 -1.59
C GLY A 30 9.39 -6.65 -2.33
N LEU A 31 8.46 -7.60 -2.25
CA LEU A 31 7.13 -7.47 -2.84
C LEU A 31 6.39 -6.24 -2.31
N MET A 32 6.24 -6.12 -0.99
CA MET A 32 5.50 -5.00 -0.41
C MET A 32 6.23 -3.67 -0.67
N LYS A 33 7.58 -3.64 -0.62
CA LYS A 33 8.35 -2.45 -1.01
C LYS A 33 8.02 -1.98 -2.44
N ARG A 34 7.97 -2.90 -3.41
CA ARG A 34 7.59 -2.57 -4.79
C ARG A 34 6.14 -2.08 -4.89
N CYS A 35 5.20 -2.70 -4.17
CA CYS A 35 3.81 -2.22 -4.15
C CYS A 35 3.69 -0.80 -3.62
N PHE A 36 4.35 -0.47 -2.50
CA PHE A 36 4.32 0.87 -1.92
C PHE A 36 5.01 1.90 -2.83
N ALA A 37 6.15 1.57 -3.43
CA ALA A 37 6.83 2.45 -4.38
C ALA A 37 5.96 2.75 -5.61
N ARG A 38 5.36 1.71 -6.23
CA ARG A 38 4.45 1.88 -7.37
C ARG A 38 3.21 2.69 -7.02
N MET A 39 2.67 2.54 -5.81
CA MET A 39 1.55 3.34 -5.34
C MET A 39 1.93 4.83 -5.25
N ASP A 40 3.12 5.12 -4.76
CA ASP A 40 3.65 6.49 -4.64
C ASP A 40 3.87 7.12 -6.02
N GLU A 41 4.46 6.38 -6.96
CA GLU A 41 4.61 6.77 -8.36
C GLU A 41 3.24 7.08 -9.01
N GLU A 42 2.26 6.18 -8.89
CA GLU A 42 0.91 6.40 -9.44
C GLU A 42 0.19 7.61 -8.81
N VAL A 43 0.48 7.92 -7.54
CA VAL A 43 -0.06 9.12 -6.85
C VAL A 43 0.59 10.40 -7.35
N MET A 44 1.91 10.39 -7.56
CA MET A 44 2.64 11.56 -8.08
C MET A 44 2.23 11.89 -9.52
N GLU A 45 1.84 10.90 -10.31
CA GLU A 45 1.36 11.09 -11.68
C GLU A 45 -0.13 11.46 -11.76
N ALA A 46 -0.91 11.25 -10.69
CA ALA A 46 -2.34 11.45 -10.70
C ALA A 46 -2.74 12.92 -10.56
N CYS A 47 -3.60 13.38 -11.46
CA CYS A 47 -4.22 14.69 -11.35
C CYS A 47 -5.56 14.63 -10.59
N SER A 48 -5.83 15.65 -9.77
CA SER A 48 -7.07 15.75 -8.98
C SER A 48 -8.36 15.85 -9.82
N CYS A 49 -8.27 16.15 -11.12
CA CYS A 49 -9.43 16.19 -12.00
C CYS A 49 -9.93 14.80 -12.45
N GLY A 50 -9.19 13.73 -12.14
CA GLY A 50 -9.53 12.37 -12.59
C GLY A 50 -9.35 12.13 -14.09
N GLY A 51 -8.67 13.04 -14.79
CA GLY A 51 -8.32 12.91 -16.20
C GLY A 51 -7.19 11.92 -16.47
N PRO A 52 -6.92 11.60 -17.74
CA PRO A 52 -5.82 10.71 -18.14
C PRO A 52 -4.46 11.28 -17.72
N THR A 53 -3.51 10.41 -17.43
CA THR A 53 -2.13 10.76 -17.10
C THR A 53 -1.24 10.64 -18.36
N PRO A 54 -0.41 11.65 -18.68
CA PRO A 54 -0.26 12.95 -18.01
C PRO A 54 -1.44 13.91 -18.27
N CYS A 55 -1.94 14.62 -17.24
CA CYS A 55 -2.99 15.63 -17.42
C CYS A 55 -2.43 16.91 -18.05
N VAL A 56 -3.18 17.51 -18.97
CA VAL A 56 -2.87 18.81 -19.61
C VAL A 56 -3.61 19.99 -18.97
N CYS A 57 -4.19 19.78 -17.80
CA CYS A 57 -4.96 20.77 -17.06
C CYS A 57 -4.09 21.63 -16.13
N GLU A 58 -4.56 22.82 -15.76
CA GLU A 58 -3.84 23.74 -14.86
C GLU A 58 -3.58 23.13 -13.46
N GLN A 59 -4.36 22.13 -13.03
CA GLN A 59 -4.16 21.41 -11.78
C GLN A 59 -3.13 20.26 -11.84
N ALA A 60 -2.53 19.97 -13.00
CA ALA A 60 -1.67 18.80 -13.20
C ALA A 60 -0.43 18.75 -12.29
N SER A 61 0.00 19.88 -11.71
CA SER A 61 1.26 19.98 -10.94
C SER A 61 1.12 20.59 -9.54
N LEU A 62 -0.09 20.95 -9.09
CA LEU A 62 -0.26 21.81 -7.90
C LEU A 62 -0.70 21.07 -6.62
N VAL A 63 -1.07 19.79 -6.70
CA VAL A 63 -1.77 19.10 -5.59
C VAL A 63 -0.94 17.98 -4.94
N THR A 64 0.19 17.57 -5.53
CA THR A 64 0.92 16.35 -5.11
C THR A 64 1.94 16.57 -4.00
N ASP A 65 2.51 17.76 -3.83
CA ASP A 65 3.61 17.97 -2.86
C ASP A 65 3.19 18.04 -1.38
N VAL A 66 1.89 18.17 -1.09
CA VAL A 66 1.40 18.48 0.28
C VAL A 66 0.39 17.49 0.83
N VAL A 67 0.04 16.44 0.08
CA VAL A 67 -0.98 15.47 0.50
C VAL A 67 -0.36 14.08 0.55
N GLY A 68 -0.46 13.42 1.71
CA GLY A 68 -0.02 12.05 1.92
C GLY A 68 -1.14 11.15 2.45
N SER A 69 -0.82 9.88 2.65
CA SER A 69 -1.64 8.94 3.42
C SER A 69 -0.71 7.96 4.12
N THR A 70 -1.11 7.54 5.31
CA THR A 70 -0.58 6.31 5.90
C THR A 70 -1.25 5.11 5.26
N ALA A 71 -0.63 3.92 5.38
CA ALA A 71 -1.29 2.67 5.04
C ALA A 71 -0.72 1.51 5.83
N VAL A 72 -1.61 0.64 6.31
CA VAL A 72 -1.28 -0.67 6.84
C VAL A 72 -2.02 -1.72 6.00
N VAL A 73 -1.30 -2.72 5.51
CA VAL A 73 -1.83 -3.76 4.63
C VAL A 73 -1.56 -5.12 5.25
N ALA A 74 -2.60 -5.93 5.38
CA ALA A 74 -2.50 -7.31 5.83
C ALA A 74 -2.88 -8.27 4.69
N VAL A 75 -1.99 -9.19 4.35
CA VAL A 75 -2.25 -10.30 3.43
C VAL A 75 -2.37 -11.57 4.26
N ILE A 76 -3.49 -12.27 4.11
CA ILE A 76 -3.79 -13.50 4.85
C ILE A 76 -3.79 -14.65 3.85
N ALA A 77 -2.86 -15.58 4.04
CA ALA A 77 -2.77 -16.85 3.32
C ALA A 77 -3.07 -18.01 4.30
N PRO A 78 -3.26 -19.25 3.82
CA PRO A 78 -3.62 -20.38 4.68
C PRO A 78 -2.67 -20.62 5.87
N ASP A 79 -1.39 -20.32 5.72
CA ASP A 79 -0.32 -20.62 6.68
C ASP A 79 0.44 -19.38 7.19
N VAL A 80 0.21 -18.20 6.61
CA VAL A 80 0.95 -16.98 6.96
C VAL A 80 0.05 -15.73 6.95
N VAL A 81 0.30 -14.83 7.92
CA VAL A 81 -0.24 -13.47 7.94
C VAL A 81 0.93 -12.51 7.76
N VAL A 82 0.88 -11.71 6.70
CA VAL A 82 1.92 -10.74 6.36
C VAL A 82 1.37 -9.34 6.54
N VAL A 83 2.05 -8.51 7.33
CA VAL A 83 1.68 -7.11 7.55
C VAL A 83 2.79 -6.19 7.05
N ALA A 84 2.41 -5.19 6.25
CA ALA A 84 3.27 -4.08 5.88
C ALA A 84 2.66 -2.76 6.35
N ASN A 85 3.44 -1.96 7.05
CA ASN A 85 3.02 -0.66 7.60
C ASN A 85 3.88 0.47 7.04
N CYS A 86 3.24 1.57 6.65
CA CYS A 86 3.85 2.83 6.30
C CYS A 86 3.09 3.96 7.01
N GLY A 87 3.68 4.50 8.08
CA GLY A 87 3.11 5.58 8.88
C GLY A 87 2.70 5.12 10.29
N ASP A 88 1.78 5.86 10.89
CA ASP A 88 1.33 5.70 12.29
C ASP A 88 0.03 4.87 12.44
N SER A 89 -0.43 4.25 11.35
CA SER A 89 -1.49 3.23 11.41
C SER A 89 -0.99 1.94 12.06
N ARG A 90 -1.92 1.09 12.53
CA ARG A 90 -1.56 -0.09 13.34
C ARG A 90 -2.35 -1.34 13.03
N ALA A 91 -1.65 -2.47 12.94
CA ALA A 91 -2.24 -3.81 12.90
C ALA A 91 -1.98 -4.57 14.21
N VAL A 92 -3.03 -5.17 14.76
CA VAL A 92 -2.99 -5.99 15.98
C VAL A 92 -3.81 -7.25 15.74
N LEU A 93 -3.23 -8.42 16.02
CA LEU A 93 -3.90 -9.71 15.95
C LEU A 93 -4.39 -10.12 17.35
N CYS A 94 -5.65 -10.49 17.48
CA CYS A 94 -6.15 -11.13 18.69
C CYS A 94 -5.86 -12.63 18.63
N ARG A 95 -5.04 -13.15 19.54
CA ARG A 95 -4.73 -14.58 19.67
C ARG A 95 -5.03 -15.06 21.08
N SER A 96 -6.01 -15.94 21.22
CA SER A 96 -6.46 -16.49 22.52
C SER A 96 -6.84 -15.40 23.53
N GLY A 97 -7.57 -14.38 23.06
CA GLY A 97 -7.99 -13.24 23.88
C GLY A 97 -6.89 -12.23 24.22
N ARG A 98 -5.67 -12.39 23.67
CA ARG A 98 -4.54 -11.48 23.90
C ARG A 98 -4.21 -10.68 22.63
N PRO A 99 -3.90 -9.38 22.75
CA PRO A 99 -3.44 -8.57 21.63
C PRO A 99 -1.98 -8.90 21.29
N VAL A 100 -1.71 -9.14 20.01
CA VAL A 100 -0.36 -9.35 19.46
C VAL A 100 -0.11 -8.26 18.42
N PRO A 101 0.76 -7.28 18.68
CA PRO A 101 1.07 -6.24 17.70
C PRO A 101 1.75 -6.86 16.47
N LEU A 102 1.26 -6.53 15.28
CA LEU A 102 1.85 -6.99 14.01
C LEU A 102 2.57 -5.88 13.25
N SER A 103 2.43 -4.62 13.69
CA SER A 103 3.16 -3.48 13.15
C SER A 103 3.74 -2.62 14.26
N THR A 104 4.73 -1.80 13.90
CA THR A 104 5.25 -0.72 14.74
C THR A 104 4.95 0.59 14.04
N ASP A 105 4.39 1.55 14.76
CA ASP A 105 4.12 2.90 14.24
C ASP A 105 5.44 3.56 13.83
N HIS A 106 5.46 4.19 12.64
CA HIS A 106 6.58 5.04 12.23
C HIS A 106 6.34 6.45 12.78
N LYS A 107 7.18 6.87 13.74
CA LYS A 107 7.17 8.19 14.38
C LYS A 107 8.39 8.99 14.01
#